data_AF-A0A1J5WI77-F1
#
_entry.id   AF-A0A1J5WI77-F1
#
_cell.length_a   1.000
_cell.length_b   1.000
_cell.length_c   1.000
_cell.angle_alpha   90.00
_cell.angle_beta   90.00
_cell.angle_gamma   90.00
#
_symmetry.space_group_name_H-M   'P 1'
#
loop_
_entity.id
_entity.type
_entity.pdbx_description
1 polymer ?
#
loop_
_entity_poly.entity_id
_entity_poly.type
_entity_poly.pdbx_seq_one_letter_code
_entity_poly.pdbx_strand_id
1 'polypeptide(L)'
;MECSRKELLDCFSCKGCVTAEDVFSAEEQTVENAVEMAASEKGFVVVSVSPGAFSVFSDTLGYSEHSVARKLAEVFGGTENIRVCSTKDASLFSIRETAREFLEQTRRPFITSFCSGTVCYVERKQPALVPSLS
;
A
#
# COMPACT_ATOMS: atom_id res chain seq x y z
N MET A 1 21.37 2.51 -11.87
CA MET A 1 20.94 3.86 -12.28
C MET A 1 20.61 4.59 -10.99
N GLU A 2 21.49 5.49 -10.55
CA GLU A 2 21.29 6.29 -9.34
C GLU A 2 20.52 7.56 -9.70
N CYS A 3 19.38 7.78 -9.05
CA CYS A 3 18.56 8.97 -9.21
C CYS A 3 19.14 10.08 -8.30
N SER A 4 19.73 11.10 -8.92
CA SER A 4 20.26 12.34 -8.33
C SER A 4 19.19 13.15 -7.58
N ARG A 5 19.63 14.00 -6.65
CA ARG A 5 18.76 14.80 -5.74
C ARG A 5 17.75 15.72 -6.44
N LYS A 6 17.98 16.09 -7.71
CA LYS A 6 17.02 16.86 -8.53
C LYS A 6 15.86 16.01 -9.06
N GLU A 7 16.05 14.70 -9.19
CA GLU A 7 15.02 13.75 -9.66
C GLU A 7 14.00 13.40 -8.58
N LEU A 8 14.27 13.72 -7.29
CA LEU A 8 13.27 13.58 -6.22
C LEU A 8 12.03 14.48 -6.43
N LEU A 9 12.19 15.65 -7.05
CA LEU A 9 11.06 16.55 -7.36
C LEU A 9 10.12 15.98 -8.44
N ASP A 10 10.65 15.13 -9.32
CA ASP A 10 9.93 14.44 -10.39
C ASP A 10 9.57 12.99 -10.04
N CYS A 11 9.87 12.53 -8.82
CA CYS A 11 9.48 11.21 -8.35
C CYS A 11 7.96 11.13 -8.15
N PHE A 12 7.34 10.13 -8.77
CA PHE A 12 5.92 9.80 -8.60
C PHE A 12 5.70 8.69 -7.58
N SER A 13 6.73 8.20 -6.88
CA SER A 13 6.63 7.11 -5.91
C SER A 13 5.94 5.84 -6.47
N CYS A 14 6.02 5.63 -7.78
CA CYS A 14 5.40 4.50 -8.47
C CYS A 14 6.21 3.19 -8.39
N LYS A 15 7.40 3.24 -7.75
CA LYS A 15 8.36 2.13 -7.61
C LYS A 15 8.83 1.52 -8.95
N GLY A 16 8.67 2.23 -10.06
CA GLY A 16 9.16 1.81 -11.39
C GLY A 16 10.68 1.97 -11.59
N CYS A 17 11.31 2.85 -10.80
CA CYS A 17 12.74 2.96 -10.65
C CYS A 17 13.10 2.86 -9.16
N VAL A 18 14.31 2.39 -8.85
CA VAL A 18 14.84 2.40 -7.48
C VAL A 18 15.57 3.72 -7.27
N THR A 19 15.05 4.56 -6.39
CA THR A 19 15.65 5.85 -6.01
C THR A 19 16.42 5.74 -4.70
N ALA A 20 17.26 6.73 -4.39
CA ALA A 20 17.95 6.79 -3.08
C ALA A 20 16.97 6.85 -1.90
N GLU A 21 15.78 7.44 -2.10
CA GLU A 21 14.71 7.46 -1.10
C GLU A 21 14.03 6.10 -0.93
N ASP A 22 13.96 5.29 -1.99
CA ASP A 22 13.49 3.90 -1.90
C ASP A 22 14.47 3.03 -1.10
N VAL A 23 15.78 3.28 -1.24
CA VAL A 23 16.82 2.61 -0.45
C VAL A 23 16.73 3.03 1.03
N PHE A 24 16.64 4.32 1.31
CA PHE A 24 16.47 4.83 2.67
C PHE A 24 15.16 4.33 3.33
N SER A 25 14.05 4.36 2.58
CA SER A 25 12.77 3.81 3.07
C SER A 25 12.84 2.30 3.30
N ALA A 26 13.60 1.56 2.49
CA ALA A 26 13.80 0.13 2.70
C ALA A 26 14.66 -0.17 3.95
N GLU A 27 15.60 0.72 4.30
CA GLU A 27 16.36 0.65 5.55
C GLU A 27 15.51 0.97 6.79
N GLU A 28 14.46 1.78 6.65
CA GLU A 28 13.50 2.08 7.74
C GLU A 28 12.33 1.07 7.81
N GLN A 29 11.90 0.51 6.67
CA GLN A 29 10.80 -0.47 6.57
C GLN A 29 11.29 -1.92 6.73
N THR A 30 12.08 -2.16 7.76
CA THR A 30 12.53 -3.51 8.10
C THR A 30 11.45 -4.28 8.87
N VAL A 31 11.54 -5.61 8.81
CA VAL A 31 10.64 -6.48 9.61
C VAL A 31 10.89 -6.23 11.10
N GLU A 32 12.14 -6.03 11.49
CA GLU A 32 12.57 -5.77 12.87
C GLU A 32 11.90 -4.52 13.44
N ASN A 33 11.92 -3.40 12.69
CA ASN A 33 11.28 -2.17 13.12
C ASN A 33 9.76 -2.35 13.25
N ALA A 34 9.13 -3.04 12.30
CA ALA A 34 7.69 -3.30 12.33
C ALA A 34 7.29 -4.19 13.52
N VAL A 35 8.11 -5.18 13.87
CA VAL A 35 7.92 -6.04 15.05
C VAL A 35 8.13 -5.25 16.34
N GLU A 36 9.17 -4.41 16.42
CA GLU A 36 9.41 -3.58 17.60
C GLU A 36 8.28 -2.58 17.83
N MET A 37 7.78 -1.95 16.75
CA MET A 37 6.60 -1.09 16.81
C MET A 37 5.37 -1.85 17.33
N ALA A 38 5.09 -3.03 16.78
CA ALA A 38 3.97 -3.87 17.22
C ALA A 38 4.11 -4.31 18.69
N ALA A 39 5.32 -4.64 19.13
CA ALA A 39 5.61 -5.05 20.50
C ALA A 39 5.54 -3.88 21.51
N SER A 40 5.82 -2.65 21.05
CA SER A 40 5.73 -1.45 21.88
C SER A 40 4.28 -1.03 22.17
N GLU A 41 3.33 -1.51 21.35
CA GLU A 41 1.93 -1.18 21.50
C GLU A 41 1.25 -1.98 22.61
N LYS A 42 0.57 -1.26 23.50
CA LYS A 42 -0.16 -1.87 24.63
C LYS A 42 -1.56 -2.36 24.24
N GLY A 43 -1.98 -2.07 23.02
CA GLY A 43 -3.32 -2.34 22.51
C GLY A 43 -3.37 -3.52 21.54
N PHE A 44 -4.53 -3.65 20.88
CA PHE A 44 -4.71 -4.59 19.78
C PHE A 44 -4.07 -4.04 18.51
N VAL A 45 -3.14 -4.77 17.93
CA VAL A 45 -2.38 -4.37 16.74
C VAL A 45 -2.99 -5.01 15.49
N VAL A 46 -3.31 -4.17 14.50
CA VAL A 46 -3.76 -4.63 13.19
C VAL A 46 -2.64 -4.41 12.17
N VAL A 47 -2.10 -5.51 11.65
CA VAL A 47 -1.12 -5.48 10.57
C VAL A 47 -1.88 -5.64 9.25
N SER A 48 -1.91 -4.58 8.47
CA SER A 48 -2.56 -4.56 7.15
C SER A 48 -1.55 -4.92 6.07
N VAL A 49 -1.84 -5.95 5.27
CA VAL A 49 -0.96 -6.42 4.21
C VAL A 49 -1.69 -6.32 2.87
N SER A 50 -1.01 -5.82 1.84
CA SER A 50 -1.60 -5.65 0.52
C SER A 50 -2.00 -7.00 -0.10
N PRO A 51 -3.02 -7.05 -0.98
CA PRO A 51 -3.46 -8.31 -1.59
C PRO A 51 -2.35 -8.97 -2.42
N GLY A 52 -1.54 -8.15 -3.10
CA GLY A 52 -0.40 -8.63 -3.87
C GLY A 52 0.66 -9.29 -3.00
N ALA A 53 1.02 -8.68 -1.86
CA ALA A 53 1.97 -9.28 -0.93
C ALA A 53 1.43 -10.59 -0.33
N PHE A 54 0.14 -10.62 0.02
CA PHE A 54 -0.51 -11.84 0.51
C PHE A 54 -0.48 -12.99 -0.50
N SER A 55 -0.75 -12.70 -1.78
CA SER A 55 -0.66 -13.69 -2.86
C SER A 55 0.76 -14.23 -2.98
N VAL A 56 1.77 -13.34 -2.98
CA VAL A 56 3.17 -13.74 -3.03
C VAL A 56 3.53 -14.67 -1.87
N PHE A 57 3.13 -14.35 -0.64
CA PHE A 57 3.38 -15.23 0.51
C PHE A 57 2.67 -16.59 0.38
N SER A 58 1.41 -16.58 -0.05
CA SER A 58 0.60 -17.79 -0.26
C SER A 58 1.27 -18.72 -1.28
N ASP A 59 1.63 -18.18 -2.44
CA ASP A 59 2.21 -18.93 -3.55
C ASP A 59 3.62 -19.42 -3.26
N THR A 60 4.45 -18.56 -2.64
CA THR A 60 5.85 -18.88 -2.33
C THR A 60 5.96 -19.93 -1.22
N LEU A 61 5.09 -19.87 -0.21
CA LEU A 61 5.15 -20.75 0.96
C LEU A 61 4.23 -21.97 0.85
N GLY A 62 3.36 -22.04 -0.17
CA GLY A 62 2.39 -23.12 -0.35
C GLY A 62 1.32 -23.18 0.75
N TYR A 63 1.00 -22.04 1.37
CA TYR A 63 0.02 -21.95 2.46
C TYR A 63 -1.24 -21.23 2.01
N SER A 64 -2.39 -21.57 2.60
CA SER A 64 -3.60 -20.76 2.43
C SER A 64 -3.45 -19.36 3.02
N GLU A 65 -4.21 -18.38 2.52
CA GLU A 65 -4.22 -16.99 3.03
C GLU A 65 -4.38 -16.94 4.56
N HIS A 66 -5.26 -17.77 5.14
CA HIS A 66 -5.45 -17.86 6.59
C HIS A 66 -4.19 -18.37 7.32
N SER A 67 -3.49 -19.35 6.75
CA SER A 67 -2.25 -19.87 7.33
C SER A 67 -1.10 -18.88 7.22
N VAL A 68 -1.02 -18.12 6.12
CA VAL A 68 -0.10 -16.99 5.97
C VAL A 68 -0.38 -15.93 7.03
N ALA A 69 -1.64 -15.53 7.23
CA ALA A 69 -2.02 -14.53 8.23
C ALA A 69 -1.59 -14.93 9.65
N ARG A 70 -1.81 -16.19 10.06
CA ARG A 70 -1.33 -16.69 11.36
C ARG A 70 0.19 -16.67 11.48
N LYS A 71 0.90 -17.15 10.46
CA LYS A 71 2.37 -17.18 10.48
C LYS A 71 2.96 -15.77 10.54
N LEU A 72 2.36 -14.82 9.82
CA LEU A 72 2.75 -13.42 9.93
C LEU A 72 2.45 -12.88 11.34
N ALA A 73 1.31 -13.20 11.96
CA ALA A 73 1.02 -12.78 13.33
C ALA A 73 2.04 -13.34 14.34
N GLU A 74 2.50 -14.58 14.15
CA GLU A 74 3.58 -15.18 14.95
C GLU A 74 4.89 -14.38 14.83
N VAL A 75 5.23 -13.87 13.64
CA VAL A 75 6.41 -12.99 13.43
C VAL A 75 6.32 -11.71 14.27
N PHE A 76 5.12 -11.16 14.44
CA PHE A 76 4.89 -9.93 15.21
C PHE A 76 4.78 -10.12 16.73
N GLY A 77 4.90 -11.35 17.26
CA GLY A 77 4.87 -11.61 18.70
C GLY A 77 3.63 -12.39 19.18
N GLY A 78 2.85 -12.99 18.28
CA GLY A 78 1.78 -13.93 18.61
C GLY A 78 0.39 -13.50 18.12
N THR A 79 -0.62 -14.35 18.34
CA THR A 79 -1.97 -14.16 17.76
C THR A 79 -3.00 -13.56 18.72
N GLU A 80 -2.65 -13.39 20.01
CA GLU A 80 -3.60 -12.92 21.03
C GLU A 80 -3.94 -11.42 20.86
N ASN A 81 -2.91 -10.59 20.67
CA ASN A 81 -3.05 -9.14 20.54
C ASN A 81 -2.77 -8.62 19.13
N ILE A 82 -2.46 -9.51 18.18
CA ILE A 82 -2.06 -9.13 16.82
C ILE A 82 -2.94 -9.84 15.81
N ARG A 83 -3.51 -9.06 14.92
CA ARG A 83 -4.29 -9.55 13.79
C ARG A 83 -3.68 -9.06 12.49
N VAL A 84 -3.32 -10.01 11.64
CA VAL A 84 -2.91 -9.73 10.27
C VAL A 84 -4.13 -9.81 9.37
N CYS A 85 -4.41 -8.74 8.64
CA CYS A 85 -5.52 -8.63 7.70
C CYS A 85 -5.01 -8.34 6.29
N SER A 86 -5.58 -9.00 5.29
CA SER A 86 -5.42 -8.56 3.90
C SER A 86 -6.26 -7.30 3.67
N THR A 87 -5.72 -6.31 2.97
CA THR A 87 -6.50 -5.13 2.56
C THR A 87 -7.42 -5.39 1.37
N LYS A 88 -7.59 -6.65 0.96
CA LYS A 88 -8.48 -7.07 -0.13
C LYS A 88 -9.92 -6.55 0.04
N ASP A 89 -10.46 -6.63 1.25
CA ASP A 89 -11.80 -6.13 1.53
C ASP A 89 -11.90 -4.60 1.39
N ALA A 90 -10.84 -3.88 1.82
CA ALA A 90 -10.76 -2.44 1.62
C ALA A 90 -10.66 -2.08 0.13
N SER A 91 -9.93 -2.86 -0.67
CA SER A 91 -9.88 -2.70 -2.12
C SER A 91 -11.23 -2.95 -2.78
N LEU A 92 -11.99 -3.97 -2.34
CA LEU A 92 -13.33 -4.23 -2.84
C LEU A 92 -14.30 -3.08 -2.52
N PHE A 93 -14.21 -2.53 -1.31
CA PHE A 93 -14.96 -1.35 -0.92
C PHE A 93 -14.62 -0.15 -1.81
N SER A 94 -13.32 0.13 -2.00
CA SER A 94 -12.86 1.21 -2.87
C SER A 94 -13.37 1.05 -4.31
N ILE A 95 -13.30 -0.15 -4.88
CA ILE A 95 -13.83 -0.43 -6.23
C ILE A 95 -15.33 -0.14 -6.31
N ARG A 96 -16.10 -0.53 -5.29
CA ARG A 96 -17.54 -0.30 -5.25
C ARG A 96 -17.88 1.18 -5.22
N GLU A 97 -17.20 1.96 -4.38
CA GLU A 97 -17.44 3.40 -4.28
C GLU A 97 -16.97 4.15 -5.54
N THR A 98 -15.81 3.80 -6.10
CA THR A 98 -15.34 4.33 -7.39
C THR A 98 -16.30 4.00 -8.54
N ALA A 99 -16.84 2.77 -8.59
CA ALA A 99 -17.82 2.39 -9.60
C ALA A 99 -19.13 3.18 -9.44
N ARG A 100 -19.59 3.39 -8.21
CA ARG A 100 -20.75 4.24 -7.93
C ARG A 100 -20.51 5.66 -8.41
N GLU A 101 -19.38 6.26 -8.06
CA GLU A 101 -19.02 7.61 -8.46
C GLU A 101 -18.92 7.75 -9.99
N PHE A 102 -18.33 6.76 -10.67
CA PHE A 102 -18.23 6.73 -12.13
C PHE A 102 -19.60 6.75 -12.82
N LEU A 103 -20.59 6.07 -12.24
CA LEU A 103 -21.96 6.02 -12.76
C LEU A 103 -22.76 7.29 -12.46
N GLU A 104 -22.54 7.93 -11.31
CA GLU A 104 -23.25 9.14 -10.89
C GLU A 104 -22.67 10.42 -11.52
N GLN A 105 -21.36 10.47 -11.79
CA GLN A 105 -20.68 11.67 -12.27
C GLN A 105 -20.69 11.78 -13.81
N THR A 106 -20.93 12.99 -14.33
CA THR A 106 -20.83 13.32 -15.77
C THR A 106 -19.48 13.93 -16.18
N ARG A 107 -18.65 14.33 -15.20
CA ARG A 107 -17.32 14.91 -15.45
C ARG A 107 -16.44 13.88 -16.15
N ARG A 108 -15.77 14.30 -17.22
CA ARG A 108 -14.82 13.48 -17.97
C ARG A 108 -13.54 14.29 -18.22
N PRO A 109 -12.34 13.69 -18.11
CA PRO A 109 -12.09 12.27 -17.81
C PRO A 109 -12.45 11.88 -16.36
N PHE A 110 -12.53 10.59 -16.08
CA PHE A 110 -12.66 10.03 -14.73
C PHE A 110 -11.41 9.19 -14.46
N ILE A 111 -10.65 9.54 -13.43
CA ILE A 111 -9.30 9.03 -13.17
C ILE A 111 -9.30 8.34 -11.81
N THR A 112 -8.80 7.11 -11.75
CA THR A 112 -8.66 6.40 -10.47
C THR A 112 -7.55 7.02 -9.61
N SER A 113 -7.84 7.23 -8.33
CA SER A 113 -6.85 7.66 -7.31
C SER A 113 -6.21 6.51 -6.56
N PHE A 114 -6.50 5.25 -6.92
CA PHE A 114 -6.01 4.06 -6.21
C PHE A 114 -4.48 3.97 -6.16
N CYS A 115 -3.80 4.44 -7.22
CA CYS A 115 -2.35 4.50 -7.27
C CYS A 115 -1.86 5.87 -6.81
N SER A 116 -1.10 5.91 -5.71
CA SER A 116 -0.48 7.14 -5.20
C SER A 116 0.37 7.84 -6.27
N GLY A 117 1.00 7.10 -7.18
CA GLY A 117 1.77 7.69 -8.26
C GLY A 117 0.92 8.40 -9.32
N THR A 118 -0.30 7.92 -9.59
CA THR A 118 -1.26 8.64 -10.44
C THR A 118 -1.69 9.93 -9.78
N VAL A 119 -1.99 9.90 -8.48
CA VAL A 119 -2.36 11.10 -7.70
C VAL A 119 -1.23 12.13 -7.74
N CYS A 120 0.00 11.73 -7.38
CA CYS A 120 1.18 12.59 -7.45
C CYS A 120 1.42 13.18 -8.85
N TYR A 121 1.21 12.37 -9.89
CA TYR A 121 1.33 12.84 -11.27
C TYR A 121 0.29 13.92 -11.59
N VAL A 122 -0.98 13.69 -11.26
CA VAL A 122 -2.08 14.63 -11.53
C VAL A 122 -1.85 15.93 -10.76
N GLU A 123 -1.57 15.87 -9.46
CA GLU A 123 -1.34 17.06 -8.63
C GLU A 123 -0.20 17.93 -9.15
N ARG A 124 0.90 17.32 -9.59
CA ARG A 124 2.12 18.06 -10.00
C ARG A 124 2.13 18.47 -11.46
N LYS A 125 1.65 17.61 -12.37
CA LYS A 125 1.80 17.81 -13.82
C LYS A 125 0.51 18.26 -14.51
N GLN A 126 -0.64 17.96 -13.93
CA GLN A 126 -1.96 18.24 -14.52
C GLN A 126 -2.96 18.71 -13.44
N PRO A 127 -2.69 19.81 -12.70
CA PRO A 127 -3.52 20.20 -11.55
C PRO A 127 -4.98 20.50 -11.92
N ALA A 128 -5.24 20.90 -13.17
CA ALA A 128 -6.59 21.07 -13.69
C ALA A 128 -7.42 19.76 -13.70
N LEU A 129 -6.78 18.60 -13.67
CA LEU A 129 -7.41 17.29 -13.61
C LEU A 129 -7.60 16.75 -12.19
N VAL A 130 -7.17 17.47 -11.14
CA VAL A 130 -7.42 17.06 -9.75
C VAL A 130 -8.91 16.80 -9.46
N PRO A 131 -9.87 17.63 -9.93
CA PRO A 131 -11.30 17.34 -9.76
C PRO A 131 -11.82 16.12 -10.54
N SER A 132 -10.97 15.49 -11.37
CA SER A 132 -11.26 14.29 -12.15
C SER A 132 -10.80 13.00 -11.47
N LEU A 133 -10.06 13.10 -10.34
CA LEU A 133 -9.71 11.96 -9.50
C LEU A 133 -10.95 11.47 -8.74
N SER A 134 -11.13 10.15 -8.69
CA SER A 134 -12.09 9.43 -7.82
C SER A 134 -11.67 9.45 -6.35
#